data_AF-A0A9X1X4L9-F1
#
_entry.id   AF-A0A9X1X4L9-F1
#
_cell.length_a   1.000
_cell.length_b   1.000
_cell.length_c   1.000
_cell.angle_alpha   90.00
_cell.angle_beta   90.00
_cell.angle_gamma   90.00
#
_symmetry.space_group_name_H-M   'P 1'
#
loop_
_entity.id
_entity.type
_entity.pdbx_description
1 polymer ?
#
loop_
_entity_poly.entity_id
_entity_poly.type
_entity_poly.pdbx_seq_one_letter_code
_entity_poly.pdbx_strand_id
1 'polypeptide(L)' 'MEDFDIELSLNRQQIPARVHTYVNDDKTYYDVTFEDQTITLYKETLYTWRAETSNGLSEADIQSIGEQLQNY' A
#
# COMPACT_ATOMS: atom_id res chain seq x y z
N MET A 1 -7.30 5.45 -12.15
CA MET A 1 -8.04 6.06 -11.02
C MET A 1 -7.31 7.33 -10.64
N GLU A 2 -7.97 8.26 -9.93
CA GLU A 2 -7.30 9.45 -9.41
C GLU A 2 -6.54 9.11 -8.11
N ASP A 3 -5.50 9.89 -7.82
CA ASP A 3 -4.75 9.77 -6.57
C ASP A 3 -5.61 10.17 -5.39
N PHE A 4 -5.37 9.54 -4.24
CA PHE A 4 -5.99 9.93 -2.98
C PHE A 4 -4.98 9.91 -1.82
N ASP A 5 -5.20 10.79 -0.86
CA ASP A 5 -4.37 10.90 0.33
C ASP A 5 -5.01 10.13 1.49
N ILE A 6 -4.21 9.36 2.22
CA ILE A 6 -4.61 8.58 3.41
C ILE A 6 -3.62 8.83 4.55
N GLU A 7 -4.02 8.51 5.77
CA GLU A 7 -3.11 8.38 6.91
C GLU A 7 -2.89 6.90 7.23
N LEU A 8 -1.69 6.41 6.96
CA LEU A 8 -1.29 5.05 7.30
C LEU A 8 -0.90 4.97 8.78
N SER A 9 -1.41 3.96 9.47
CA SER A 9 -0.92 3.58 10.79
C SER A 9 0.20 2.57 10.64
N LEU A 10 1.44 3.00 10.88
CA LEU A 10 2.66 2.19 10.81
C LEU A 10 3.47 2.39 12.10
N ASN A 11 3.89 1.30 12.74
CA ASN A 11 4.67 1.36 13.99
C ASN A 11 4.08 2.27 15.09
N ARG A 12 2.73 2.34 15.17
CA ARG A 12 1.97 3.23 16.08
C ARG A 12 2.10 4.72 15.79
N GLN A 13 2.61 5.08 14.61
CA GLN A 13 2.66 6.44 14.10
C GLN A 13 1.67 6.58 12.93
N GLN A 14 1.10 7.77 12.78
CA GLN A 14 0.31 8.13 11.61
C GLN A 14 1.23 8.79 10.60
N ILE A 15 1.30 8.21 9.41
CA ILE A 15 2.15 8.67 8.31
C ILE A 15 1.22 9.07 7.16
N PRO A 16 1.25 10.34 6.71
CA PRO A 16 0.50 10.75 5.54
C PRO A 16 1.09 10.05 4.31
N ALA A 17 0.22 9.43 3.52
CA ALA A 17 0.60 8.73 2.32
C ALA A 17 -0.34 9.08 1.16
N ARG A 18 0.21 9.14 -0.03
CA ARG A 18 -0.54 9.32 -1.28
C ARG A 18 -0.59 8.01 -2.03
N VAL A 19 -1.77 7.62 -2.48
CA VAL A 19 -2.01 6.35 -3.15
C VAL A 19 -2.41 6.60 -4.59
N HIS A 20 -1.69 5.97 -5.52
CA HIS A 20 -2.09 5.88 -6.93
C HIS A 20 -2.52 4.46 -7.25
N THR A 21 -3.79 4.29 -7.65
CA THR A 21 -4.32 2.97 -8.02
C THR A 21 -4.33 2.79 -9.53
N TYR A 22 -3.72 1.69 -9.98
CA TYR A 22 -3.71 1.30 -11.38
C TYR A 22 -3.97 -0.20 -11.54
N VAL A 23 -4.43 -0.59 -12.71
CA VAL A 23 -4.70 -1.99 -13.05
C VAL A 23 -3.70 -2.40 -14.11
N ASN A 24 -3.02 -3.52 -13.88
CA ASN A 24 -2.14 -4.15 -14.86
C ASN A 24 -2.57 -5.61 -15.03
N ASP A 25 -2.95 -5.96 -16.26
CA ASP A 25 -3.63 -7.20 -16.60
C ASP A 25 -4.87 -7.45 -15.70
N ASP A 26 -4.82 -8.47 -14.85
CA ASP A 26 -5.88 -8.89 -13.91
C ASP A 26 -5.61 -8.47 -12.46
N LYS A 27 -4.57 -7.66 -12.21
CA LYS A 27 -4.16 -7.26 -10.87
C LYS A 27 -4.31 -5.76 -10.67
N THR A 28 -4.92 -5.40 -9.55
CA THR A 28 -4.93 -4.02 -9.05
C THR A 28 -3.69 -3.78 -8.21
N TYR A 29 -2.96 -2.73 -8.56
CA TYR A 29 -1.77 -2.26 -7.89
C TYR A 29 -2.03 -0.90 -7.24
N TYR A 30 -1.31 -0.64 -6.15
CA TYR A 30 -1.38 0.56 -5.35
C TYR A 30 0.03 1.06 -5.11
N ASP A 31 0.39 2.16 -5.78
CA ASP A 31 1.62 2.87 -5.47
C ASP A 31 1.36 3.79 -4.29
N VAL A 32 1.92 3.43 -3.15
CA VAL A 32 1.77 4.16 -1.89
C VAL A 32 3.04 4.93 -1.65
N THR A 33 2.93 6.25 -1.68
CA THR A 33 4.05 7.18 -1.48
C THR A 33 3.96 7.87 -0.13
N PHE A 34 4.99 7.73 0.70
CA PHE A 34 5.11 8.36 2.02
C PHE A 34 6.57 8.71 2.30
N GLU A 35 6.85 9.82 3.00
CA GLU A 35 8.21 10.21 3.43
C GLU A 35 9.30 10.07 2.34
N ASP A 36 8.99 10.43 1.09
CA ASP A 36 9.84 10.29 -0.12
C ASP A 36 10.12 8.85 -0.60
N GLN A 37 9.39 7.86 -0.11
CA GLN A 37 9.46 6.47 -0.56
C GLN A 37 8.15 6.08 -1.26
N THR A 38 8.25 5.30 -2.33
CA THR A 38 7.10 4.68 -2.98
C THR A 38 7.22 3.17 -2.88
N ILE A 39 6.18 2.53 -2.37
CA ILE A 39 6.02 1.08 -2.38
C ILE A 39 4.86 0.72 -3.30
N THR A 40 5.04 -0.31 -4.11
CA THR A 40 3.97 -0.80 -4.99
C THR A 40 3.35 -2.04 -4.36
N LEU A 41 2.12 -1.94 -3.84
CA LEU A 41 1.39 -3.08 -3.29
C LEU A 41 0.44 -3.68 -4.32
N TYR A 42 0.24 -4.99 -4.23
CA TYR A 42 -0.82 -5.69 -4.94
C TYR A 42 -1.48 -6.73 -4.04
N LYS A 43 -2.75 -6.99 -4.31
CA LYS A 43 -3.49 -8.05 -3.66
C LYS A 43 -3.16 -9.38 -4.34
N GLU A 44 -2.38 -10.23 -3.66
CA GLU A 44 -1.97 -11.55 -4.17
C GLU A 44 -3.11 -12.57 -4.07
N THR A 45 -3.84 -12.57 -2.96
CA THR A 45 -5.02 -13.40 -2.74
C THR A 45 -6.11 -12.61 -2.01
N LEU A 46 -7.28 -13.22 -1.76
CA LEU A 46 -8.39 -12.63 -0.99
C LEU A 46 -7.95 -11.98 0.35
N TYR A 47 -6.87 -12.47 0.97
CA TYR A 47 -6.38 -12.02 2.28
C TYR A 47 -4.87 -11.77 2.33
N THR A 48 -4.20 -11.72 1.17
CA THR A 48 -2.74 -11.58 1.14
C THR A 48 -2.33 -10.39 0.32
N TRP A 49 -1.63 -9.45 0.95
CA TRP A 49 -0.98 -8.32 0.31
C TRP A 49 0.51 -8.57 0.15
N ARG A 50 1.04 -8.12 -0.98
CA ARG A 50 2.45 -8.19 -1.35
C ARG A 50 2.91 -6.83 -1.84
N ALA A 51 4.20 -6.58 -1.71
CA ALA A 51 4.84 -5.41 -2.31
C ALA A 51 5.89 -5.85 -3.32
N GLU A 52 5.96 -5.19 -4.48
CA GLU A 52 7.08 -5.39 -5.42
C GLU A 52 8.37 -4.78 -4.87
N THR A 53 8.23 -3.65 -4.17
CA THR A 53 9.30 -2.95 -3.47
C THR A 53 8.93 -2.82 -2.00
N SER A 54 9.66 -3.52 -1.12
CA SER A 54 9.39 -3.44 0.32
C SER A 54 10.07 -2.25 0.99
N ASN A 55 11.12 -1.65 0.40
CA ASN A 55 11.89 -0.51 0.93
C ASN A 55 12.25 -0.63 2.43
N GLY A 56 12.43 -1.85 2.95
CA GLY A 56 12.74 -2.11 4.36
C GLY A 56 11.53 -2.36 5.27
N LEU A 57 10.30 -2.30 4.73
CA LEU A 57 9.09 -2.76 5.41
C LEU A 57 9.07 -4.28 5.57
N SER A 58 8.58 -4.74 6.71
CA SER A 58 8.36 -6.16 6.94
C SER A 58 7.10 -6.65 6.21
N GLU A 59 6.95 -7.97 6.04
CA GLU A 59 5.71 -8.55 5.50
C GLU A 59 4.48 -8.19 6.34
N ALA A 60 4.65 -8.02 7.67
CA ALA A 60 3.58 -7.60 8.56
C ALA A 60 3.15 -6.15 8.31
N ASP A 61 4.10 -5.26 8.01
CA ASP A 61 3.81 -3.86 7.67
C ASP A 61 3.08 -3.79 6.33
N ILE A 62 3.57 -4.50 5.31
CA ILE A 62 2.93 -4.58 3.98
C ILE A 62 1.49 -5.08 4.10
N GLN A 63 1.26 -6.11 4.91
CA GLN A 63 -0.08 -6.62 5.17
C GLN A 63 -0.97 -5.59 5.84
N SER A 64 -0.47 -4.94 6.89
CA SER A 64 -1.24 -3.92 7.60
C SER A 64 -1.60 -2.73 6.71
N ILE A 65 -0.68 -2.28 5.84
CA ILE A 65 -0.94 -1.21 4.86
C ILE A 65 -2.03 -1.66 3.89
N GLY A 66 -1.88 -2.85 3.31
CA GLY A 66 -2.86 -3.40 2.37
C GLY A 66 -4.26 -3.55 2.97
N GLU A 67 -4.36 -4.01 4.21
CA GLU A 67 -5.63 -4.09 4.93
C GLU A 67 -6.24 -2.71 5.18
N GLN A 68 -5.41 -1.70 5.49
CA GLN A 68 -5.88 -0.32 5.63
C GLN A 68 -6.40 0.24 4.30
N LEU A 69 -5.70 -0.02 3.18
CA LEU A 69 -6.12 0.37 1.83
C LEU A 69 -7.47 -0.24 1.43
N GLN A 70 -7.76 -1.48 1.82
CA GLN A 70 -9.04 -2.12 1.50
C GLN A 70 -10.24 -1.48 2.22
N ASN A 71 -10.01 -0.83 3.37
CA ASN A 71 -11.07 -0.22 4.16
C ASN A 71 -11.41 1.21 3.71
N TYR A 72 -10.67 1.77 2.75
CA TYR A 72 -10.94 3.06 2.11
C TYR A 72 -11.61 2.85 0.74
#